data_AF-A0A1F6CBI9-F1
#
_entry.id   AF-A0A1F6CBI9-F1
#
_cell.length_a   1.000
_cell.length_b   1.000
_cell.length_c   1.000
_cell.angle_alpha   90.00
_cell.angle_beta   90.00
_cell.angle_gamma   90.00
#
_symmetry.space_group_name_H-M   'P 1'
#
loop_
_entity.id
_entity.type
_entity.pdbx_description
1 polymer ?
#
loop_
_entity_poly.entity_id
_entity_poly.type
_entity_poly.pdbx_seq_one_letter_code
_entity_poly.pdbx_strand_id
1 'polypeptide(L)'
;MPGSDADLLLILRESDLPFRERSARYRPVDAGIGVDVFAYTRKEMDAMKAAGNLFIAQALREGIELLKTASGVRENTRPQPERRPVSG
;
A
#
# COMPACT_ATOMS: atom_id res chain seq x y z
N MET A 1 3.96 -0.98 24.88
CA MET A 1 4.43 -2.08 24.00
C MET A 1 4.20 -1.63 22.56
N PRO A 2 5.05 -1.96 21.57
CA PRO A 2 4.69 -1.70 20.19
C PRO A 2 3.48 -2.59 19.88
N GLY A 3 2.34 -1.96 19.63
CA GLY A 3 1.02 -2.58 19.46
C GLY A 3 0.56 -2.42 18.03
N SER A 4 1.16 -3.20 17.13
CA SER A 4 0.53 -3.48 15.85
C SER A 4 -0.33 -4.73 16.07
N ASP A 5 -1.63 -4.59 15.83
CA ASP A 5 -2.58 -5.70 15.95
C ASP A 5 -2.76 -6.40 14.60
N ALA A 6 -2.31 -5.77 13.49
CA ALA A 6 -2.40 -6.33 12.14
C ALA A 6 -1.25 -5.87 11.22
N ASP A 7 -0.80 -6.78 10.37
CA ASP A 7 0.14 -6.49 9.28
C ASP A 7 -0.61 -6.34 7.94
N LEU A 8 -0.35 -5.24 7.22
CA LEU A 8 -0.92 -4.94 5.91
C LEU A 8 0.15 -5.00 4.81
N LEU A 9 0.05 -6.00 3.94
CA LEU A 9 0.88 -6.11 2.74
C LEU A 9 0.22 -5.43 1.54
N LEU A 10 0.88 -4.41 0.98
CA LEU A 10 0.44 -3.68 -0.21
C LEU A 10 1.38 -3.98 -1.39
N ILE A 11 0.82 -4.46 -2.49
CA ILE A 11 1.57 -4.72 -3.74
C ILE A 11 1.23 -3.62 -4.75
N LEU A 12 2.12 -2.65 -4.87
CA LEU A 12 2.03 -1.52 -5.80
C LEU A 12 2.49 -1.93 -7.20
N ARG A 13 1.95 -1.29 -8.23
CA ARG A 13 2.49 -1.46 -9.59
C ARG A 13 3.94 -0.94 -9.65
N GLU A 14 4.13 0.28 -9.21
CA GLU A 14 5.40 1.02 -9.16
C GLU A 14 5.33 2.09 -8.06
N SER A 15 6.47 2.65 -7.66
CA SER A 15 6.54 3.76 -6.72
C SER A 15 7.89 4.45 -6.80
N ASP A 16 7.88 5.78 -6.89
CA ASP A 16 9.09 6.61 -6.84
C ASP A 16 9.56 6.90 -5.40
N LEU A 17 8.74 6.53 -4.41
CA LEU A 17 9.08 6.73 -3.00
C LEU A 17 10.01 5.64 -2.49
N PRO A 18 10.95 5.98 -1.59
CA PRO A 18 11.71 4.99 -0.83
C PRO A 18 10.79 4.09 -0.01
N PHE A 19 11.14 2.82 0.15
CA PHE A 19 10.32 1.81 0.84
C PHE A 19 9.80 2.28 2.22
N ARG A 20 10.67 2.91 3.02
CA ARG A 20 10.32 3.39 4.38
C ARG A 20 9.30 4.54 4.38
N GLU A 21 9.23 5.33 3.32
CA GLU A 21 8.28 6.44 3.22
C GLU A 21 6.91 5.97 2.74
N ARG A 22 6.85 4.84 2.03
CA ARG A 22 5.59 4.26 1.54
C ARG A 22 4.70 3.79 2.68
N SER A 23 5.27 3.20 3.74
CA SER A 23 4.49 2.72 4.89
C SER A 23 3.70 3.85 5.55
N ALA A 24 4.32 5.03 5.72
CA ALA A 24 3.66 6.22 6.22
C ALA A 24 2.58 6.74 5.25
N ARG A 25 2.87 6.75 3.95
CA ARG A 25 1.92 7.22 2.91
C ARG A 25 0.63 6.41 2.84
N TYR A 26 0.72 5.10 3.04
CA TYR A 26 -0.42 4.19 2.92
C TYR A 26 -0.97 3.73 4.28
N ARG A 27 -0.51 4.34 5.38
CA ARG A 27 -1.01 4.00 6.72
C ARG A 27 -2.49 4.39 6.82
N PRO A 28 -3.39 3.45 7.19
CA PRO A 28 -4.77 3.78 7.48
C PRO A 28 -4.86 4.76 8.65
N VAL A 29 -5.67 5.82 8.50
CA VAL A 29 -5.83 6.85 9.55
C VAL A 29 -6.91 6.46 10.57
N ASP A 30 -7.85 5.59 10.20
CA ASP A 30 -9.02 5.24 11.02
C ASP A 30 -9.27 3.72 11.14
N ALA A 31 -8.20 2.91 11.17
CA ALA A 31 -8.35 1.45 11.31
C ALA A 31 -8.87 1.02 12.69
N GLY A 32 -8.82 1.90 13.71
CA GLY A 32 -9.17 1.58 15.10
C GLY A 32 -8.19 0.64 15.81
N ILE A 33 -7.17 0.15 15.09
CA ILE A 33 -6.10 -0.73 15.57
C ILE A 33 -4.75 -0.25 15.07
N GLY A 34 -3.66 -0.71 15.71
CA GLY A 34 -2.32 -0.49 15.18
C GLY A 34 -2.09 -1.34 13.93
N VAL A 35 -1.67 -0.73 12.83
CA VAL A 35 -1.36 -1.44 11.57
C VAL A 35 0.05 -1.14 11.12
N ASP A 36 0.82 -2.20 10.85
CA ASP A 36 2.12 -2.12 10.19
C ASP A 36 1.98 -2.36 8.69
N VAL A 37 2.48 -1.41 7.90
CA VAL A 37 2.27 -1.39 6.45
C VAL A 37 3.56 -1.74 5.72
N PHE A 38 3.49 -2.79 4.92
CA PHE A 38 4.57 -3.26 4.06
C PHE A 38 4.21 -3.02 2.59
N ALA A 39 4.73 -1.94 2.01
CA ALA A 39 4.38 -1.51 0.65
C ALA A 39 5.49 -1.81 -0.36
N TYR A 40 5.35 -2.93 -1.08
CA TYR A 40 6.29 -3.39 -2.09
C TYR A 40 5.75 -3.13 -3.50
N THR A 41 6.64 -2.78 -4.43
CA THR A 41 6.32 -2.82 -5.86
C THR A 41 6.26 -4.27 -6.36
N ARG A 42 5.63 -4.51 -7.51
CA ARG A 42 5.63 -5.83 -8.17
C ARG A 42 7.05 -6.35 -8.37
N LYS A 43 7.96 -5.50 -8.84
CA LYS A 43 9.37 -5.85 -9.05
C LYS A 43 10.05 -6.32 -7.76
N GLU A 44 9.84 -5.61 -6.65
CA GLU A 44 10.39 -6.00 -5.35
C GLU A 44 9.75 -7.29 -4.82
N MET A 45 8.44 -7.46 -5.00
CA MET A 45 7.74 -8.69 -4.63
C MET A 45 8.28 -9.92 -5.38
N ASP A 46 8.49 -9.80 -6.69
CA ASP A 46 9.04 -10.88 -7.50
C ASP A 46 10.46 -11.23 -7.06
N ALA A 47 11.29 -10.22 -6.78
CA ALA A 47 12.63 -10.40 -6.25
C ALA A 47 12.63 -11.10 -4.88
N MET A 48 11.77 -10.70 -3.95
CA MET A 48 11.68 -11.33 -2.62
C MET A 48 11.17 -12.76 -2.68
N LYS A 49 10.23 -13.06 -3.59
CA LYS A 49 9.76 -14.42 -3.81
C LYS A 49 10.88 -15.29 -4.37
N ALA A 50 11.62 -14.79 -5.36
CA ALA A 50 12.76 -15.50 -5.92
C ALA A 50 13.87 -15.73 -4.88
N ALA A 51 14.06 -14.79 -3.95
CA ALA A 51 15.00 -14.92 -2.84
C ALA A 51 14.50 -15.83 -1.69
N GLY A 52 13.30 -16.38 -1.78
CA GLY A 52 12.74 -17.25 -0.73
C GLY A 52 12.45 -16.51 0.58
N ASN A 53 12.06 -15.24 0.52
CA ASN A 53 11.77 -14.46 1.72
C ASN A 53 10.60 -15.08 2.52
N LEU A 54 10.90 -15.54 3.75
CA LEU A 54 9.95 -16.27 4.59
C LEU A 54 8.74 -15.42 5.01
N PHE A 55 8.95 -14.12 5.28
CA PHE A 55 7.85 -13.22 5.64
C PHE A 55 6.84 -13.11 4.49
N ILE A 56 7.33 -12.90 3.27
CA ILE A 56 6.47 -12.83 2.08
C ILE A 56 5.81 -14.18 1.80
N ALA A 57 6.54 -15.28 1.93
CA ALA A 57 5.98 -16.61 1.74
C ALA A 57 4.85 -16.90 2.74
N GLN A 58 5.03 -16.53 4.00
CA GLN A 58 4.02 -16.70 5.05
C GLN A 58 2.81 -15.77 4.81
N ALA A 59 3.03 -14.49 4.54
CA ALA A 59 1.96 -13.52 4.29
C ALA A 59 1.09 -13.93 3.09
N LEU A 60 1.67 -14.49 2.02
CA LEU A 60 0.90 -14.98 0.87
C LEU A 60 0.16 -16.30 1.14
N ARG A 61 0.61 -17.10 2.10
CA ARG A 61 0.00 -18.39 2.46
C ARG A 61 -1.15 -18.21 3.45
N GLU A 62 -0.97 -17.35 4.44
CA GLU A 62 -1.87 -17.20 5.59
C GLU A 62 -2.70 -15.91 5.53
N GLY A 63 -2.28 -14.93 4.72
CA GLY A 63 -2.94 -13.64 4.63
C GLY A 63 -4.32 -13.71 3.98
N ILE A 64 -5.17 -12.76 4.36
CA ILE A 64 -6.50 -12.57 3.77
C ILE A 64 -6.41 -11.49 2.69
N GLU A 65 -6.82 -11.83 1.46
CA GLU A 65 -6.85 -10.88 0.34
C GLU A 65 -8.02 -9.90 0.53
N LEU A 66 -7.73 -8.65 0.87
CA LEU A 66 -8.75 -7.61 1.07
C LEU A 66 -9.24 -6.99 -0.25
N LEU A 67 -8.33 -6.81 -1.21
CA LEU A 67 -8.62 -6.22 -2.50
C LEU A 67 -7.67 -6.74 -3.57
N LYS A 68 -8.23 -7.08 -4.72
CA LYS A 68 -7.50 -7.36 -5.95
C LYS A 68 -7.99 -6.49 -7.07
N THR A 69 -7.18 -5.53 -7.47
CA THR A 69 -7.46 -4.78 -8.69
C THR A 69 -7.13 -5.67 -9.88
N ALA A 70 -8.13 -5.98 -10.72
CA ALA A 70 -7.86 -6.39 -12.09
C ALA A 70 -6.98 -5.31 -12.73
N SER A 71 -6.05 -5.72 -13.59
CA SER A 71 -5.11 -4.83 -14.29
C SER A 71 -5.83 -3.93 -15.32
N GLY A 72 -6.88 -3.21 -14.93
CA GLY A 72 -7.44 -2.09 -15.65
C GLY A 72 -6.77 -0.83 -15.13
N VAL A 73 -6.14 -0.07 -16.02
CA VAL A 73 -5.67 1.29 -15.73
C VAL A 73 -6.88 2.09 -15.23
N ARG A 74 -6.91 2.44 -13.94
CA ARG A 74 -7.76 3.54 -13.47
C ARG A 74 -6.89 4.78 -13.51
N GLU A 75 -7.20 5.65 -14.46
CA GLU A 75 -6.59 6.96 -14.60
C GLU A 75 -6.80 7.75 -13.31
N ASN A 76 -5.72 8.36 -12.83
CA ASN A 76 -5.65 9.04 -11.54
C ASN A 76 -6.35 10.40 -11.69
N THR A 77 -7.64 10.50 -11.34
CA THR A 77 -8.33 11.80 -11.31
C THR A 77 -7.72 12.64 -10.21
N ARG A 78 -6.81 13.56 -10.58
CA ARG A 78 -6.38 14.63 -9.68
C ARG A 78 -7.62 15.41 -9.25
N PRO A 79 -7.85 15.69 -7.96
CA PRO A 79 -8.82 16.71 -7.60
C PRO A 79 -8.33 18.05 -8.16
N GLN A 80 -9.12 18.67 -9.06
CA GLN A 80 -8.88 20.05 -9.46
C GLN A 80 -9.08 20.94 -8.23
N PRO A 81 -8.20 21.92 -7.95
CA PRO A 81 -8.48 22.90 -6.92
C PRO A 81 -9.71 23.71 -7.37
N GLU A 82 -10.78 23.66 -6.58
CA GLU A 82 -12.00 24.43 -6.78
C GLU A 82 -11.64 25.91 -6.99
N ARG A 83 -11.94 26.44 -8.17
CA ARG A 83 -11.89 27.88 -8.42
C ARG A 83 -13.03 28.51 -7.63
N ARG A 84 -12.70 29.23 -6.55
CA ARG A 84 -13.67 30.11 -5.86
C ARG A 84 -14.20 31.14 -6.86
N PRO A 85 -15.52 31.38 -6.94
CA PRO A 85 -16.03 32.50 -7.71
C PRO A 85 -15.60 33.80 -7.03
N VAL A 86 -14.98 34.69 -7.80
CA VAL A 86 -14.83 36.09 -7.43
C VAL A 86 -16.19 36.76 -7.62
N SER A 87 -16.86 37.07 -6.52
CA SER A 87 -18.03 37.95 -6.55
C SER A 87 -17.56 39.37 -6.79
N GLY A 88 -17.99 39.96 -7.90
CA GLY A 88 -18.01 41.40 -8.13
C GLY A 88 -19.26 42.04 -7.54
#